data_AF-A0A0C3QJI8-F1
#
_entry.id   AF-A0A0C3QJI8-F1
#
_cell.length_a   1.000
_cell.length_b   1.000
_cell.length_c   1.000
_cell.angle_alpha   90.00
_cell.angle_beta   90.00
_cell.angle_gamma   90.00
#
_symmetry.space_group_name_H-M   'P 1'
#
loop_
_entity.id
_entity.type
_entity.pdbx_description
1 polymer ?
#
loop_
_entity_poly.entity_id
_entity_poly.type
_entity_poly.pdbx_seq_one_letter_code
_entity_poly.pdbx_strand_id
1 'polypeptide(L)' 'DAHILFQAVRQGHLPLIRKRLTGPEQQALHAGQVFVWADREGSLERWTDGHNWSPSRVRGPFLMYDEM' A
#
# COMPACT_ATOMS: atom_id res chain seq x y z
N ASP A 1 12.86 0.02 8.26
CA ASP A 1 11.48 -0.33 8.67
C ASP A 1 10.73 -1.23 7.70
N ALA A 2 10.61 -0.90 6.40
CA ALA A 2 9.84 -1.71 5.44
C ALA A 2 10.16 -3.23 5.46
N HIS A 3 11.43 -3.62 5.64
CA HIS A 3 11.84 -5.02 5.76
C HIS A 3 11.21 -5.76 6.95
N ILE A 4 10.98 -5.08 8.08
CA ILE A 4 10.33 -5.66 9.26
C ILE A 4 8.88 -5.99 8.94
N LEU A 5 8.19 -5.09 8.25
CA LEU A 5 6.81 -5.32 7.79
C LEU A 5 6.72 -6.48 6.81
N PHE A 6 7.63 -6.54 5.83
CA PHE A 6 7.68 -7.67 4.90
C PHE A 6 7.94 -9.00 5.60
N GLN A 7 8.84 -9.02 6.57
CA GLN A 7 9.12 -10.23 7.34
C GLN A 7 7.90 -10.66 8.18
N ALA A 8 7.22 -9.73 8.84
CA ALA A 8 6.03 -10.00 9.63
C ALA A 8 4.89 -10.55 8.76
N VAL A 9 4.68 -10.00 7.56
CA VAL A 9 3.70 -10.52 6.60
C VAL A 9 4.10 -11.91 6.09
N ARG A 10 5.37 -12.12 5.76
CA ARG A 10 5.90 -13.43 5.32
C ARG A 10 5.73 -14.51 6.39
N GLN A 11 5.86 -14.15 7.66
CA GLN A 11 5.66 -15.03 8.81
C GLN A 11 4.18 -15.22 9.19
N GLY A 12 3.26 -14.47 8.58
CA GLY A 12 1.82 -14.53 8.86
C GLY A 12 1.38 -13.75 10.11
N HIS A 13 2.26 -12.92 10.70
CA HIS A 13 1.91 -12.06 11.82
C HIS A 13 1.03 -10.86 11.40
N LEU A 14 1.18 -10.41 10.15
CA LEU A 14 0.37 -9.35 9.55
C LEU A 14 -0.32 -9.87 8.28
N PRO A 15 -1.54 -9.40 7.99
CA PRO A 15 -2.27 -9.83 6.80
C PRO A 15 -1.62 -9.30 5.52
N LEU A 16 -1.62 -10.14 4.47
CA LEU A 16 -1.31 -9.73 3.10
C LEU A 16 -2.61 -9.31 2.40
N ILE A 17 -2.64 -8.10 1.84
CA ILE A 17 -3.74 -7.65 0.99
C ILE A 17 -3.69 -8.41 -0.33
N ARG A 18 -4.84 -8.95 -0.73
CA ARG A 18 -5.00 -9.76 -1.97
C ARG A 18 -5.98 -9.16 -2.97
N LYS A 19 -6.70 -8.10 -2.59
CA LYS A 19 -7.77 -7.48 -3.39
C LYS A 19 -7.65 -5.97 -3.31
N ARG A 20 -8.24 -5.28 -4.30
CA ARG A 20 -8.40 -3.82 -4.28
C ARG A 20 -9.30 -3.41 -3.12
N LEU A 21 -9.03 -2.22 -2.58
CA LEU A 21 -9.94 -1.59 -1.64
C LEU A 21 -11.28 -1.32 -2.31
N THR A 22 -12.35 -1.56 -1.56
CA THR A 22 -13.71 -1.12 -1.88
C THR A 22 -13.89 0.37 -1.57
N GLY A 23 -14.94 1.00 -2.10
CA GLY A 23 -15.24 2.42 -1.83
C GLY A 23 -15.28 2.78 -0.33
N PRO A 24 -15.93 1.98 0.54
CA PRO A 24 -15.90 2.21 1.99
C PRO A 24 -14.50 2.08 2.61
N GLU A 25 -13.68 1.12 2.15
CA GLU A 25 -12.31 0.95 2.66
C GLU A 25 -11.40 2.10 2.21
N GLN A 26 -11.59 2.62 1.00
CA GLN A 26 -10.91 3.83 0.51
C GLN A 26 -11.27 5.05 1.36
N GLN A 27 -12.56 5.23 1.69
CA GLN A 27 -13.02 6.33 2.56
C GLN A 27 -12.50 6.24 4.00
N ALA A 28 -12.12 5.04 4.46
CA ALA A 28 -11.58 4.82 5.79
C ALA A 28 -10.05 5.01 5.88
N LEU A 29 -9.41 5.39 4.77
CA LEU A 29 -7.97 5.62 4.74
C LEU A 29 -7.55 6.80 5.62
N HIS A 30 -6.48 6.62 6.39
CA HIS A 30 -5.94 7.65 7.26
C HIS A 30 -4.44 7.46 7.54
N ALA A 31 -3.82 8.51 8.07
CA ALA A 31 -2.40 8.52 8.39
C ALA A 31 -2.00 7.38 9.33
N GLY A 32 -0.88 6.72 9.02
CA GLY A 32 -0.33 5.62 9.81
C GLY A 32 -0.73 4.22 9.35
N GLN A 33 -1.68 4.10 8.43
CA GLN A 33 -1.98 2.81 7.81
C GLN A 33 -0.88 2.39 6.84
N VAL A 34 -0.57 1.08 6.84
CA VAL A 34 0.43 0.49 5.95
C VAL A 34 -0.15 -0.77 5.32
N PHE A 35 -0.08 -0.84 3.98
CA PHE A 35 -0.58 -1.95 3.20
C PHE A 35 0.56 -2.69 2.53
N VAL A 36 0.51 -4.01 2.59
CA VAL A 36 1.45 -4.90 1.92
C VAL A 36 0.67 -5.85 1.04
N TRP A 37 1.03 -5.93 -0.22
CA TRP A 37 0.44 -6.85 -1.20
C TRP A 37 1.54 -7.54 -2.00
N ALA A 38 1.18 -8.64 -2.65
CA ALA A 38 2.07 -9.33 -3.58
C ALA A 38 1.32 -9.58 -4.88
N ASP A 39 1.97 -9.31 -6.00
CA ASP A 39 1.44 -9.54 -7.33
C ASP A 39 1.56 -11.02 -7.72
N ARG A 40 0.93 -11.90 -6.94
CA ARG A 40 0.89 -13.34 -7.24
C ARG A 40 -0.33 -13.74 -8.07
N GLU A 41 -1.34 -12.89 -8.15
CA GLU A 41 -2.64 -13.22 -8.77
C GLU A 41 -3.15 -12.11 -9.71
N GLY A 42 -2.33 -11.09 -10.04
CA GLY A 42 -2.68 -10.02 -11.00
C GLY A 42 -3.78 -9.06 -10.53
N SER A 43 -4.32 -9.23 -9.33
CA SER A 43 -5.42 -8.42 -8.82
C SER A 43 -5.00 -6.98 -8.49
N LEU A 44 -3.71 -6.76 -8.17
CA LEU A 44 -3.20 -5.49 -7.67
C LEU A 44 -1.74 -5.24 -8.10
N GLU A 45 -1.51 -5.00 -9.39
CA GLU A 45 -0.18 -4.56 -9.89
C GLU A 45 0.17 -3.14 -9.41
N ARG A 46 -0.85 -2.28 -9.28
CA ARG A 46 -0.73 -0.89 -8.83
C ARG A 46 -1.76 -0.60 -7.75
N TRP A 47 -1.32 0.11 -6.72
CA TRP A 47 -2.18 0.64 -5.68
C TRP A 47 -3.12 1.72 -6.24
N THR A 48 -4.39 1.67 -5.83
CA THR A 48 -5.42 2.67 -6.18
C THR A 48 -6.32 2.88 -4.98
N ASP A 49 -6.26 4.05 -4.38
CA ASP A 49 -7.02 4.45 -3.19
C ASP A 49 -8.07 5.52 -3.45
N GLY A 50 -8.13 6.06 -4.67
CA GLY A 50 -9.12 7.08 -5.04
C GLY A 50 -8.71 8.50 -4.68
N HIS A 51 -7.53 8.70 -4.11
CA HIS A 51 -6.98 10.04 -3.84
C HIS A 51 -6.25 10.59 -5.06
N ASN A 52 -6.20 11.92 -5.16
CA ASN A 52 -5.42 12.62 -6.17
C ASN A 52 -4.00 12.83 -5.64
N TRP A 53 -3.00 12.31 -6.34
CA TRP A 53 -1.61 12.28 -5.89
C TRP A 53 -0.70 13.10 -6.80
N SER A 54 0.28 13.78 -6.19
CA SER A 54 1.36 14.46 -6.90
C SER A 54 2.15 13.53 -7.83
N PRO A 55 2.92 14.07 -8.79
CA PRO A 55 3.98 13.28 -9.41
C PRO A 55 4.95 12.72 -8.36
N SER A 56 5.51 11.54 -8.63
CA SER A 56 6.38 10.84 -7.68
C SER A 56 7.68 11.60 -7.42
N ARG A 57 8.11 11.64 -6.17
CA ARG A 57 9.45 12.10 -5.74
C ARG A 57 10.24 10.94 -5.15
N VAL A 58 11.50 10.78 -5.58
CA VAL A 58 12.38 9.73 -5.06
C VAL A 58 12.99 10.17 -3.73
N ARG A 59 12.91 9.32 -2.71
CA ARG A 59 13.62 9.49 -1.44
C ARG A 59 14.26 8.17 -1.01
N GLY A 60 15.52 7.99 -1.38
CA GLY A 60 16.21 6.71 -1.20
C GLY A 60 15.50 5.60 -1.99
N PRO A 61 15.14 4.46 -1.38
CA PRO A 61 14.45 3.37 -2.07
C PRO A 61 12.92 3.58 -2.19
N PHE A 62 12.39 4.73 -1.77
CA PHE A 62 10.96 5.00 -1.72
C PHE A 62 10.52 6.02 -2.78
N LEU A 63 9.29 5.85 -3.26
CA LEU A 63 8.55 6.87 -3.99
C LEU A 63 7.60 7.57 -3.01
N MET A 64 7.63 8.89 -3.01
CA MET A 64 6.81 9.76 -2.16
C MET A 64 5.84 10.54 -3.04
N TYR A 65 4.63 10.72 -2.54
CA TYR A 65 3.53 11.43 -3.18
C TYR A 65 2.91 12.36 -2.14
N ASP A 66 2.56 13.58 -2.52
CA ASP A 66 1.76 14.49 -1.70
C ASP A 66 0.30 14.44 -2.22
N GLU A 67 -0.68 14.48 -1.33
CA GLU A 67 -2.10 14.55 -1.70
C GLU A 67 -2.43 15.95 -2.25
N MET A 68 -3.23 16.01 -3.32
CA MET A 68 -3.65 17.24 -4.02
C MET A 68 -5.09 17.66 -3.72
#